data_AF-A0A2E3C0E1-F1
#
_entry.id   AF-A0A2E3C0E1-F1
#
_cell.length_a   1.000
_cell.length_b   1.000
_cell.length_c   1.000
_cell.angle_alpha   90.00
_cell.angle_beta   90.00
_cell.angle_gamma   90.00
#
_symmetry.space_group_name_H-M   'P 1'
#
loop_
_entity.id
_entity.type
_entity.pdbx_description
1 polymer ?
#
loop_
_entity_poly.entity_id
_entity_poly.type
_entity_poly.pdbx_seq_one_letter_code
_entity_poly.pdbx_strand_id
1 'polypeptide(L)'
;MKNVEKYTSNDFLIIHEAFSMEKNGFDTLVKILEDKYIKLGKDVEPKYRKLGGEENEGEHIFSLIYVDEVKDKMHTANFGLIIDPKILYERNFYFNRGWQGCIMEKSIKGTIVKKSIMGLKTDSDYKINKKINKILKYIKHPTGVPEIFKRCHFSNHELLFDEKIPLDKYVIGITCTGCDEKGIQKINNIIKNKNYQFPIIRRYDEIKKSIGV
;
A
#
# COMPACT_ATOMS: atom_id res chain seq x y z
N MET A 1 -1.82 7.16 -31.19
CA MET A 1 -1.35 7.36 -29.79
C MET A 1 -0.14 6.47 -29.58
N LYS A 2 0.93 6.93 -28.93
CA LYS A 2 2.04 6.03 -28.58
C LYS A 2 1.52 5.05 -27.53
N ASN A 3 1.63 3.75 -27.79
CA ASN A 3 1.44 2.75 -26.73
C ASN A 3 2.48 3.05 -25.66
N VAL A 4 2.02 3.37 -24.46
CA VAL A 4 2.90 3.60 -23.31
C VAL A 4 2.84 2.34 -22.48
N GLU A 5 4.00 1.74 -22.22
CA GLU A 5 4.12 0.56 -21.37
C GLU A 5 3.65 0.89 -19.94
N LYS A 6 2.83 0.01 -19.36
CA LYS A 6 2.32 0.18 -18.00
C LYS A 6 3.31 -0.42 -17.01
N TYR A 7 3.57 0.32 -15.94
CA TYR A 7 4.26 -0.20 -14.77
C TYR A 7 3.58 -1.45 -14.19
N THR A 8 4.40 -2.39 -13.77
CA THR A 8 4.01 -3.69 -13.21
C THR A 8 4.70 -3.94 -11.89
N SER A 9 4.41 -5.07 -11.25
CA SER A 9 5.07 -5.52 -10.02
C SER A 9 6.57 -5.84 -10.20
N ASN A 10 7.10 -5.85 -11.42
CA ASN A 10 8.54 -5.86 -11.67
C ASN A 10 9.21 -4.54 -11.26
N ASP A 11 8.50 -3.42 -11.43
CA ASP A 11 9.03 -2.07 -11.28
C ASP A 11 8.98 -1.57 -9.83
N PHE A 12 7.86 -1.83 -9.15
CA PHE A 12 7.63 -1.49 -7.76
C PHE A 12 6.47 -2.29 -7.18
N LEU A 13 6.39 -2.33 -5.84
CA LEU A 13 5.30 -2.94 -5.11
C LEU A 13 4.45 -1.87 -4.43
N ILE A 14 3.14 -2.09 -4.36
CA ILE A 14 2.25 -1.34 -3.46
C ILE A 14 1.89 -2.28 -2.32
N ILE A 15 2.03 -1.84 -1.08
CA ILE A 15 1.68 -2.66 0.09
C ILE A 15 0.70 -1.88 0.96
N HIS A 16 -0.44 -2.51 1.24
CA HIS A 16 -1.33 -2.11 2.30
C HIS A 16 -0.97 -2.92 3.55
N GLU A 17 -0.45 -2.23 4.57
CA GLU A 17 -0.02 -2.86 5.82
C GLU A 17 -1.21 -2.99 6.78
N ALA A 18 -1.45 -4.21 7.28
CA ALA A 18 -2.41 -4.46 8.36
C ALA A 18 -1.73 -4.16 9.70
N PHE A 19 -1.35 -2.89 9.90
CA PHE A 19 -0.46 -2.38 10.95
C PHE A 19 -0.67 -3.02 12.33
N SER A 20 0.34 -3.75 12.84
CA SER A 20 0.58 -3.98 14.26
C SER A 20 1.93 -4.66 14.47
N MET A 21 2.63 -4.33 15.56
CA MET A 21 3.77 -5.13 16.04
C MET A 21 3.34 -6.42 16.78
N GLU A 22 2.02 -6.72 16.88
CA GLU A 22 1.47 -7.81 17.68
C GLU A 22 0.27 -8.54 17.00
N LYS A 23 -0.42 -9.41 17.77
CA LYS A 23 -1.62 -10.21 17.43
C LYS A 23 -2.73 -9.44 16.71
N ASN A 24 -2.85 -8.13 16.95
CA ASN A 24 -3.92 -7.31 16.40
C ASN A 24 -3.78 -7.05 14.88
N GLY A 25 -2.56 -7.12 14.32
CA GLY A 25 -2.34 -6.94 12.89
C GLY A 25 -2.78 -8.17 12.09
N PHE A 26 -2.54 -9.36 12.66
CA PHE A 26 -3.04 -10.61 12.12
C PHE A 26 -4.57 -10.65 12.09
N ASP A 27 -5.25 -10.24 13.15
CA ASP A 27 -6.71 -10.20 13.19
C ASP A 27 -7.29 -9.21 12.16
N THR A 28 -6.61 -8.08 11.95
CA THR A 28 -6.97 -7.11 10.90
C THR A 28 -6.81 -7.72 9.49
N LEU A 29 -5.69 -8.40 9.23
CA LEU A 29 -5.47 -9.11 7.97
C LEU A 29 -6.55 -10.17 7.72
N VAL A 30 -6.83 -11.01 8.72
CA VAL A 30 -7.90 -12.03 8.66
C VAL A 30 -9.23 -11.37 8.31
N LYS A 31 -9.57 -10.27 8.99
CA LYS A 31 -10.84 -9.56 8.74
C LYS A 31 -10.93 -9.04 7.31
N ILE A 32 -9.85 -8.46 6.78
CA ILE A 32 -9.80 -8.00 5.38
C ILE A 32 -10.03 -9.18 4.42
N LEU A 33 -9.35 -10.31 4.64
CA LEU A 33 -9.50 -11.52 3.81
C LEU A 33 -10.93 -12.08 3.87
N GLU A 34 -11.58 -12.05 5.04
CA GLU A 34 -12.97 -12.47 5.20
C GLU A 34 -13.96 -11.55 4.49
N ASP A 35 -13.71 -10.24 4.55
CA ASP A 35 -14.55 -9.18 3.98
C ASP A 35 -14.41 -9.07 2.45
N LYS A 36 -13.34 -9.61 1.85
CA LYS A 36 -13.02 -9.55 0.40
C LYS A 36 -12.62 -8.18 -0.13
N TYR A 37 -12.51 -7.17 0.74
CA TYR A 37 -12.13 -5.81 0.37
C TYR A 37 -11.20 -5.20 1.41
N ILE A 38 -10.22 -4.42 0.95
CA ILE A 38 -9.63 -3.38 1.78
C ILE A 38 -10.64 -2.23 1.81
N LYS A 39 -11.11 -1.88 3.01
CA LYS A 39 -12.14 -0.86 3.23
C LYS A 39 -11.49 0.50 3.53
N LEU A 40 -12.19 1.58 3.20
CA LEU A 40 -11.86 2.92 3.70
C LEU A 40 -11.82 2.89 5.23
N GLY A 41 -10.92 3.65 5.85
CA GLY A 41 -10.76 3.66 7.31
C GLY A 41 -12.07 3.86 8.08
N LYS A 42 -12.96 4.74 7.59
CA LYS A 42 -14.27 5.02 8.18
C LYS A 42 -15.21 3.80 8.19
N ASP A 43 -15.04 2.88 7.24
CA ASP A 43 -15.83 1.66 7.09
C ASP A 43 -15.23 0.45 7.83
N VAL A 44 -14.05 0.60 8.44
CA VAL A 44 -13.39 -0.44 9.24
C VAL A 44 -13.92 -0.35 10.69
N GLU A 45 -14.20 -1.48 11.34
CA GLU A 45 -14.59 -1.46 12.76
C GLU A 45 -13.45 -0.90 13.63
N PRO A 46 -13.71 -0.07 14.65
CA PRO A 46 -12.66 0.61 15.43
C PRO A 46 -11.55 -0.29 15.96
N LYS A 47 -11.87 -1.52 16.39
CA LYS A 47 -10.86 -2.51 16.87
C LYS A 47 -9.82 -2.90 15.82
N TYR A 48 -10.15 -2.79 14.54
CA TYR A 48 -9.29 -3.08 13.39
C TYR A 48 -8.69 -1.83 12.74
N ARG A 49 -9.08 -0.62 13.18
CA ARG A 49 -8.44 0.63 12.73
C ARG A 49 -7.10 0.78 13.45
N LYS A 50 -6.00 0.86 12.71
CA LYS A 50 -4.64 1.02 13.26
C LYS A 50 -3.94 2.16 12.53
N LEU A 51 -3.38 3.10 13.29
CA LEU A 51 -2.67 4.29 12.81
C LEU A 51 -3.48 5.20 11.85
N GLY A 52 -4.81 5.04 11.80
CA GLY A 52 -5.71 5.76 10.89
C GLY A 52 -6.37 7.00 11.49
N GLY A 53 -5.87 7.50 12.63
CA GLY A 53 -6.44 8.67 13.29
C GLY A 53 -7.82 8.44 13.91
N GLU A 54 -8.52 9.53 14.23
CA GLU A 54 -9.92 9.50 14.67
C GLU A 54 -10.87 9.13 13.51
N GLU A 55 -12.13 8.77 13.80
CA GLU A 55 -13.07 8.22 12.80
C GLU A 55 -13.26 9.09 11.55
N ASN A 56 -13.08 10.41 11.68
CA ASN A 56 -13.25 11.41 10.62
C ASN A 56 -12.04 11.50 9.67
N GLU A 57 -10.92 10.84 9.99
CA GLU A 57 -9.70 10.81 9.17
C GLU A 57 -9.66 9.56 8.25
N GLY A 58 -10.61 8.64 8.42
CA GLY A 58 -10.70 7.37 7.69
C GLY A 58 -11.26 7.44 6.27
N GLU A 59 -11.20 8.60 5.59
CA GLU A 59 -11.77 8.74 4.24
C GLU A 59 -11.03 7.95 3.16
N HIS A 60 -9.83 7.44 3.48
CA HIS A 60 -8.94 6.80 2.52
C HIS A 60 -8.45 5.43 3.00
N ILE A 61 -7.96 4.63 2.04
CA ILE A 61 -7.10 3.48 2.29
C ILE A 61 -5.66 3.95 2.18
N PHE A 62 -4.88 3.71 3.23
CA PHE A 62 -3.44 3.97 3.23
C PHE A 62 -2.66 2.80 2.64
N SER A 63 -1.61 3.09 1.87
CA SER A 63 -0.65 2.13 1.33
C SER A 63 0.70 2.78 1.14
N LEU A 64 1.73 1.96 0.92
CA LEU A 64 3.09 2.40 0.66
C LEU A 64 3.59 1.83 -0.67
N ILE A 65 4.39 2.61 -1.39
CA ILE A 65 5.12 2.14 -2.59
C ILE A 65 6.55 1.75 -2.21
N TYR A 66 7.01 0.60 -2.68
CA TYR A 66 8.36 0.08 -2.47
C TYR A 66 9.06 -0.17 -3.81
N VAL A 67 10.28 0.33 -3.94
CA VAL A 67 11.16 0.10 -5.10
C VAL A 67 12.35 -0.74 -4.69
N ASP A 68 12.90 -1.52 -5.63
CA ASP A 68 13.98 -2.48 -5.37
C ASP A 68 15.18 -1.88 -4.64
N GLU A 69 15.57 -0.64 -4.98
CA GLU A 69 16.72 0.06 -4.37
C GLU A 69 16.51 0.42 -2.89
N VAL A 70 15.29 0.24 -2.36
CA VAL A 70 14.91 0.57 -0.97
C VAL A 70 14.54 -0.71 -0.18
N LYS A 71 14.67 -1.91 -0.78
CA LYS A 71 14.29 -3.20 -0.18
C LYS A 71 14.98 -3.51 1.15
N ASP A 72 16.27 -3.24 1.27
CA ASP A 72 17.05 -3.48 2.50
C ASP A 72 16.57 -2.65 3.70
N LYS A 73 15.70 -1.68 3.45
CA LYS A 73 15.17 -0.75 4.44
C LYS A 73 13.65 -0.81 4.55
N MET A 74 13.02 -1.86 3.99
CA MET A 74 11.67 -2.18 4.40
C MET A 74 11.73 -2.52 5.89
N HIS A 75 11.38 -1.56 6.74
CA HIS A 75 10.73 -1.93 7.97
C HIS A 75 9.35 -2.43 7.57
N THR A 76 8.95 -3.53 8.16
CA THR A 76 8.18 -4.51 7.42
C THR A 76 6.98 -4.85 8.28
N ALA A 77 5.78 -4.43 7.87
CA ALA A 77 4.59 -4.91 8.55
C ALA A 77 4.55 -6.44 8.48
N ASN A 78 4.53 -7.05 9.66
CA ASN A 78 4.41 -8.50 9.83
C ASN A 78 3.23 -9.09 9.07
N PHE A 79 2.22 -8.27 8.76
CA PHE A 79 0.95 -8.62 8.13
C PHE A 79 0.59 -7.56 7.08
N GLY A 80 0.42 -7.94 5.83
CA GLY A 80 0.12 -6.99 4.75
C GLY A 80 -0.39 -7.63 3.46
N LEU A 81 -0.87 -6.79 2.56
CA LEU A 81 -1.39 -7.17 1.25
C LEU A 81 -0.60 -6.45 0.16
N ILE A 82 -0.08 -7.22 -0.79
CA ILE A 82 0.61 -6.70 -1.97
C ILE A 82 -0.45 -6.40 -3.03
N ILE A 83 -0.54 -5.13 -3.41
CA ILE A 83 -1.47 -4.62 -4.40
C ILE A 83 -0.72 -4.46 -5.74
N ASP A 84 -1.36 -4.94 -6.80
CA ASP A 84 -0.93 -4.82 -8.18
C ASP A 84 -0.88 -3.34 -8.62
N PRO A 85 0.28 -2.85 -9.12
CA PRO A 85 0.43 -1.50 -9.65
C PRO A 85 -0.59 -1.10 -10.71
N LYS A 86 -1.26 -2.05 -11.39
CA LYS A 86 -2.34 -1.76 -12.33
C LYS A 86 -3.45 -0.90 -11.71
N ILE A 87 -3.65 -0.96 -10.40
CA ILE A 87 -4.66 -0.16 -9.69
C ILE A 87 -4.49 1.34 -9.93
N LEU A 88 -3.25 1.81 -10.14
CA LEU A 88 -2.95 3.23 -10.40
C LEU A 88 -3.49 3.74 -11.76
N TYR A 89 -3.86 2.83 -12.67
CA TYR A 89 -4.46 3.15 -13.97
C TYR A 89 -5.98 2.99 -13.97
N GLU A 90 -6.53 2.27 -13.00
CA GLU A 90 -7.94 1.90 -12.96
C GLU A 90 -8.72 2.64 -11.86
N ARG A 91 -8.02 3.29 -10.93
CA ARG A 91 -8.58 3.99 -9.78
C ARG A 91 -7.94 5.36 -9.61
N ASN A 92 -8.63 6.23 -8.88
CA ASN A 92 -8.00 7.43 -8.38
C ASN A 92 -6.96 7.04 -7.32
N PHE A 93 -5.87 7.80 -7.26
CA PHE A 93 -4.88 7.66 -6.21
C PHE A 93 -4.29 9.01 -5.85
N TYR A 94 -3.80 9.13 -4.61
CA TYR A 94 -3.23 10.36 -4.10
C TYR A 94 -1.92 10.02 -3.41
N PHE A 95 -0.83 10.57 -3.92
CA PHE A 95 0.49 10.37 -3.33
C PHE A 95 0.91 11.60 -2.53
N ASN A 96 1.25 11.37 -1.27
CA ASN A 96 1.77 12.39 -0.37
C ASN A 96 3.25 12.16 -0.09
N ARG A 97 3.96 13.28 0.13
CA ARG A 97 5.33 13.29 0.63
C ARG A 97 5.24 13.36 2.14
N GLY A 98 5.74 12.35 2.82
CA GLY A 98 5.48 12.10 4.23
C GLY A 98 4.12 11.43 4.51
N TRP A 99 3.90 11.11 5.78
CA TRP A 99 2.63 10.62 6.31
C TRP A 99 1.73 11.80 6.66
N GLN A 100 0.58 11.95 6.02
CA GLN A 100 -0.37 13.05 6.25
C GLN A 100 -1.77 12.55 6.64
N GLY A 101 -2.14 11.31 6.28
CA GLY A 101 -3.46 10.74 6.58
C GLY A 101 -4.61 11.30 5.73
N CYS A 102 -4.37 12.36 4.95
CA CYS A 102 -5.39 13.02 4.14
C CYS A 102 -4.81 13.59 2.84
N ILE A 103 -5.68 13.94 1.88
CA ILE A 103 -5.26 14.59 0.64
C ILE A 103 -4.81 16.02 0.95
N MET A 104 -3.57 16.35 0.57
CA MET A 104 -3.03 17.69 0.68
C MET A 104 -3.41 18.52 -0.55
N GLU A 105 -4.39 19.41 -0.41
CA GLU A 105 -4.85 20.25 -1.53
C GLU A 105 -3.91 21.41 -1.88
N LYS A 106 -3.16 21.90 -0.88
CA LYS A 106 -2.24 23.03 -0.99
C LYS A 106 -0.93 22.74 -0.27
N SER A 107 0.15 23.32 -0.78
CA SER A 107 1.42 23.36 -0.05
C SER A 107 1.32 24.36 1.10
N ILE A 108 1.85 24.02 2.27
CA ILE A 108 1.84 24.91 3.43
C ILE A 108 3.18 25.63 3.50
N LYS A 109 3.19 26.95 3.25
CA LYS A 109 4.40 27.79 3.24
C LYS A 109 5.10 27.73 4.60
N GLY A 110 6.42 27.54 4.59
CA GLY A 110 7.22 27.37 5.82
C GLY A 110 7.26 25.95 6.37
N THR A 111 6.57 24.99 5.73
CA THR A 111 6.64 23.56 6.04
C THR A 111 7.11 22.76 4.84
N ILE A 112 7.42 21.48 5.07
CA ILE A 112 7.78 20.52 4.04
C ILE A 112 6.57 19.94 3.28
N VAL A 113 5.35 20.24 3.74
CA VAL A 113 4.12 19.65 3.24
C VAL A 113 3.79 20.24 1.86
N LYS A 114 3.70 19.37 0.87
CA LYS A 114 3.40 19.72 -0.52
C LYS A 114 2.05 19.15 -0.93
N LYS A 115 1.43 19.81 -1.91
CA LYS A 115 0.23 19.30 -2.58
C LYS A 115 0.43 17.85 -3.07
N SER A 116 -0.59 17.01 -2.87
CA SER A 116 -0.59 15.61 -3.31
C SER A 116 -0.42 15.50 -4.83
N ILE A 117 0.29 14.47 -5.26
CA ILE A 117 0.24 14.05 -6.66
C ILE A 117 -1.02 13.20 -6.82
N MET A 118 -2.01 13.75 -7.52
CA MET A 118 -3.28 13.07 -7.78
C MET A 118 -3.23 12.36 -9.13
N GLY A 119 -3.53 11.07 -9.19
CA GLY A 119 -3.87 10.35 -10.42
C GLY A 119 -5.37 10.11 -10.48
N LEU A 120 -6.02 10.46 -11.59
CA LEU A 120 -7.45 10.23 -11.77
C LEU A 120 -7.64 9.05 -12.73
N LYS A 121 -8.66 8.22 -12.51
CA LYS A 121 -8.99 7.10 -13.42
C LYS A 121 -9.32 7.54 -14.85
N THR A 122 -9.61 8.83 -15.06
CA THR A 122 -9.87 9.44 -16.36
C THR A 122 -8.63 10.00 -17.04
N ASP A 123 -7.48 10.00 -16.36
CA ASP A 123 -6.21 10.34 -17.00
C ASP A 123 -5.79 9.26 -17.98
N SER A 124 -5.25 9.66 -19.12
CA SER A 124 -4.58 8.75 -20.05
C SER A 124 -3.39 8.05 -19.37
N ASP A 125 -3.07 6.83 -19.79
CA ASP A 125 -1.88 6.07 -19.34
C ASP A 125 -0.59 6.91 -19.36
N TYR A 126 -0.38 7.73 -20.40
CA TYR A 126 0.77 8.64 -20.49
C TYR A 126 0.85 9.63 -19.30
N LYS A 127 -0.28 10.22 -18.90
CA LYS A 127 -0.36 11.14 -17.75
C LYS A 127 -0.13 10.39 -16.45
N ILE A 128 -0.68 9.19 -16.29
CA ILE A 128 -0.44 8.33 -15.12
C ILE A 128 1.05 7.97 -15.03
N ASN A 129 1.70 7.54 -16.12
CA ASN A 129 3.13 7.26 -16.13
C ASN A 129 3.97 8.47 -15.77
N LYS A 130 3.61 9.67 -16.24
CA LYS A 130 4.31 10.91 -15.86
C LYS A 130 4.20 11.18 -14.36
N LYS A 131 3.09 10.82 -13.72
CA LYS A 131 2.87 10.96 -12.27
C LYS A 131 3.65 9.89 -11.49
N ILE A 132 3.55 8.62 -11.91
CA ILE A 132 4.31 7.51 -11.32
C ILE A 132 5.82 7.80 -11.38
N ASN A 133 6.35 8.26 -12.52
CA ASN A 133 7.76 8.64 -12.63
C ASN A 133 8.19 9.71 -11.62
N LYS A 134 7.35 10.72 -11.36
CA LYS A 134 7.62 11.74 -10.35
C LYS A 134 7.62 11.16 -8.94
N ILE A 135 6.71 10.21 -8.67
CA ILE A 135 6.61 9.49 -7.41
C ILE A 135 7.86 8.63 -7.19
N LEU A 136 8.22 7.78 -8.14
CA LEU A 136 9.39 6.91 -8.05
C LEU A 136 10.68 7.74 -7.89
N LYS A 137 10.84 8.85 -8.63
CA LYS A 137 11.97 9.76 -8.45
C LYS A 137 12.07 10.31 -7.02
N TYR A 138 10.93 10.64 -6.41
CA TYR A 138 10.90 11.09 -5.02
C TYR A 138 11.22 9.95 -4.04
N ILE A 139 10.66 8.76 -4.23
CA ILE A 139 10.90 7.61 -3.33
C ILE A 139 12.38 7.22 -3.34
N LYS A 140 13.03 7.21 -4.51
CA LYS A 140 14.46 6.93 -4.64
C LYS A 140 15.34 7.99 -3.96
N HIS A 141 14.90 9.24 -3.98
CA HIS A 141 15.64 10.39 -3.43
C HIS A 141 14.69 11.35 -2.68
N PRO A 142 14.27 11.01 -1.45
CA PRO A 142 13.28 11.81 -0.72
C PRO A 142 13.86 13.16 -0.32
N THR A 143 13.31 14.22 -0.91
CA THR A 143 13.68 15.61 -0.61
C THR A 143 12.71 16.25 0.37
N GLY A 144 13.20 17.03 1.33
CA GLY A 144 12.34 17.77 2.27
C GLY A 144 11.74 16.91 3.37
N VAL A 145 12.27 15.71 3.61
CA VAL A 145 11.93 14.93 4.80
C VAL A 145 13.06 15.10 5.82
N PRO A 146 12.78 15.51 7.08
CA PRO A 146 13.79 15.62 8.12
C PRO A 146 14.57 14.32 8.26
N GLU A 147 15.87 14.41 8.55
CA GLU A 147 16.78 13.25 8.59
C GLU A 147 16.32 12.16 9.55
N ILE A 148 15.66 12.53 10.65
CA ILE A 148 15.07 11.58 11.61
C ILE A 148 13.99 10.70 10.97
N PHE A 149 13.16 11.26 10.09
CA PHE A 149 12.12 10.52 9.36
C PHE A 149 12.69 9.75 8.17
N LYS A 150 13.79 10.21 7.56
CA LYS A 150 14.48 9.41 6.53
C LYS A 150 14.96 8.06 7.07
N ARG A 151 15.27 7.97 8.38
CA ARG A 151 15.61 6.72 9.07
C ARG A 151 14.38 5.84 9.33
N CYS A 152 13.21 6.44 9.50
CA CYS A 152 11.92 5.77 9.66
C CYS A 152 11.22 5.69 8.30
N HIS A 153 11.54 4.67 7.50
CA HIS A 153 11.04 4.52 6.14
C HIS A 153 9.51 4.63 5.97
N PHE A 154 8.74 4.27 7.00
CA PHE A 154 7.28 4.42 7.06
C PHE A 154 6.78 5.86 6.99
N SER A 155 7.63 6.85 7.27
CA SER A 155 7.23 8.25 7.41
C SER A 155 7.61 9.13 6.21
N ASN A 156 8.13 8.54 5.13
CA ASN A 156 8.64 9.29 3.98
C ASN A 156 7.59 9.54 2.90
N HIS A 157 6.53 8.73 2.83
CA HIS A 157 5.44 8.90 1.86
C HIS A 157 4.23 8.07 2.27
N GLU A 158 3.12 8.35 1.60
CA GLU A 158 1.94 7.49 1.61
C GLU A 158 1.24 7.56 0.26
N LEU A 159 0.54 6.49 -0.06
CA LEU A 159 -0.35 6.36 -1.20
C LEU A 159 -1.76 6.13 -0.68
N LEU A 160 -2.70 6.97 -1.08
CA LEU A 160 -4.08 6.93 -0.65
C LEU A 160 -5.00 6.51 -1.80
N PHE A 161 -6.04 5.74 -1.47
CA PHE A 161 -7.16 5.42 -2.35
C PHE A 161 -8.48 5.85 -1.70
N ASP A 162 -9.41 6.35 -2.51
CA ASP A 162 -10.72 6.90 -2.10
C ASP A 162 -11.89 5.91 -2.32
N GLU A 163 -11.60 4.72 -2.88
CA GLU A 163 -12.57 3.65 -3.11
C GLU A 163 -12.08 2.34 -2.45
N LYS A 164 -13.02 1.47 -2.06
CA LYS A 164 -12.70 0.11 -1.57
C LYS A 164 -11.90 -0.66 -2.63
N ILE A 165 -10.95 -1.49 -2.19
CA ILE A 165 -10.11 -2.29 -3.08
C ILE A 165 -10.53 -3.77 -3.00
N PRO A 166 -11.18 -4.32 -4.06
CA PRO A 166 -11.47 -5.74 -4.16
C PRO A 166 -10.19 -6.57 -4.19
N LEU A 167 -10.11 -7.57 -3.31
CA LEU A 167 -8.90 -8.41 -3.19
C LEU A 167 -8.68 -9.29 -4.42
N ASP A 168 -9.74 -9.87 -4.96
CA ASP A 168 -9.71 -10.75 -6.14
C ASP A 168 -9.22 -10.04 -7.42
N LYS A 169 -9.40 -8.72 -7.50
CA LYS A 169 -9.01 -7.93 -8.66
C LYS A 169 -7.59 -7.38 -8.55
N TYR A 170 -7.21 -6.86 -7.38
CA TYR A 170 -6.00 -6.05 -7.23
C TYR A 170 -4.95 -6.61 -6.28
N VAL A 171 -5.25 -7.62 -5.45
CA VAL A 171 -4.24 -8.19 -4.56
C VAL A 171 -3.56 -9.38 -5.26
N ILE A 172 -2.23 -9.40 -5.16
CA ILE A 172 -1.36 -10.39 -5.82
C ILE A 172 -0.47 -11.14 -4.83
N GLY A 173 -0.55 -10.83 -3.54
CA GLY A 173 0.20 -11.52 -2.50
C GLY A 173 -0.22 -11.08 -1.11
N ILE A 174 -0.02 -11.96 -0.13
CA ILE A 174 -0.12 -11.64 1.30
C ILE A 174 1.29 -11.73 1.88
N THR A 175 1.72 -10.70 2.61
CA THR A 175 2.90 -10.81 3.47
C THR A 175 2.45 -11.28 4.86
N CYS A 176 2.98 -12.41 5.33
CA CYS A 176 2.84 -12.85 6.72
C CYS A 176 4.17 -13.35 7.29
N THR A 177 5.07 -12.43 7.59
CA THR A 177 6.42 -12.76 8.07
C THR A 177 6.46 -13.11 9.55
N GLY A 178 5.46 -12.66 10.32
CA GLY A 178 5.28 -13.01 11.73
C GLY A 178 4.31 -14.17 12.01
N CYS A 179 3.80 -14.87 11.00
CA CYS A 179 2.87 -15.97 11.21
C CYS A 179 3.56 -17.24 11.72
N ASP A 180 3.02 -17.80 12.81
CA ASP A 180 3.23 -19.21 13.17
C ASP A 180 2.42 -20.14 12.26
N GLU A 181 2.62 -21.45 12.39
CA GLU A 181 1.92 -22.44 11.56
C GLU A 181 0.38 -22.38 11.69
N LYS A 182 -0.13 -22.04 12.88
CA LYS A 182 -1.57 -21.86 13.10
C LYS A 182 -2.11 -20.65 12.32
N GLY A 183 -1.38 -19.54 12.35
CA GLY A 183 -1.68 -18.35 11.57
C GLY A 183 -1.70 -18.62 10.07
N ILE A 184 -0.68 -19.33 9.56
CA ILE A 184 -0.61 -19.76 8.16
C ILE A 184 -1.78 -20.66 7.79
N GLN A 185 -2.11 -21.67 8.61
CA GLN A 185 -3.26 -22.55 8.37
C GLN A 185 -4.58 -21.78 8.32
N LYS A 186 -4.77 -20.81 9.22
CA LYS A 186 -5.97 -19.95 9.21
C LYS A 186 -6.08 -19.15 7.90
N ILE A 187 -4.99 -18.51 7.47
CA ILE A 187 -4.98 -17.76 6.19
C ILE A 187 -5.24 -18.70 5.01
N ASN A 188 -4.60 -19.86 4.95
CA ASN A 188 -4.80 -20.86 3.89
C ASN A 188 -6.26 -21.33 3.80
N ASN A 189 -6.90 -21.58 4.94
CA ASN A 189 -8.32 -21.94 4.97
C ASN A 189 -9.20 -20.83 4.38
N ILE A 190 -8.91 -19.56 4.69
CA ILE A 190 -9.64 -18.42 4.11
C ILE A 190 -9.40 -18.32 2.61
N ILE A 191 -8.15 -18.42 2.15
CA ILE A 191 -7.78 -18.42 0.72
C ILE A 191 -8.56 -19.49 -0.04
N LYS A 192 -8.56 -20.72 0.47
CA LYS A 192 -9.29 -21.84 -0.13
C LYS A 192 -10.80 -21.59 -0.16
N ASN A 193 -11.38 -21.16 0.97
CA ASN A 193 -12.82 -20.93 1.08
C ASN A 193 -13.32 -19.76 0.22
N LYS A 194 -12.49 -18.74 0.01
CA LYS A 194 -12.81 -17.55 -0.80
C LYS A 194 -12.33 -17.67 -2.25
N ASN A 195 -11.62 -18.74 -2.60
CA ASN A 195 -11.03 -19.00 -3.91
C ASN A 195 -10.04 -17.92 -4.38
N TYR A 196 -9.24 -17.38 -3.45
CA TYR A 196 -8.17 -16.45 -3.81
C TYR A 196 -7.01 -17.17 -4.52
N GLN A 197 -6.35 -16.47 -5.43
CA GLN A 197 -5.26 -17.02 -6.26
C GLN A 197 -3.88 -16.45 -5.92
N PHE A 198 -3.77 -15.67 -4.84
CA PHE A 198 -2.50 -15.06 -4.44
C PHE A 198 -1.75 -15.89 -3.39
N PRO A 199 -0.41 -15.92 -3.45
CA PRO A 199 0.43 -16.65 -2.51
C PRO A 199 0.51 -15.98 -1.13
N ILE A 200 0.86 -16.77 -0.12
CA ILE A 200 1.33 -16.28 1.19
C ILE A 200 2.86 -16.24 1.16
N ILE A 201 3.41 -15.08 1.48
CA ILE A 201 4.84 -14.80 1.45
C ILE A 201 5.33 -14.60 2.89
N ARG A 202 6.24 -15.48 3.32
CA ARG A 202 6.76 -15.50 4.70
C ARG A 202 8.08 -14.75 4.84
N ARG A 203 8.78 -14.50 3.72
CA ARG A 203 10.05 -13.78 3.70
C ARG A 203 10.12 -12.77 2.56
N TYR A 204 10.76 -11.64 2.79
CA TYR A 204 10.78 -10.53 1.83
C TYR A 204 11.58 -10.83 0.56
N ASP A 205 12.68 -11.55 0.71
CA ASP A 205 13.50 -12.03 -0.39
C ASP A 205 12.74 -12.97 -1.34
N GLU A 206 11.61 -13.53 -0.90
CA GLU A 206 10.76 -14.41 -1.70
C GLU A 206 9.65 -13.68 -2.47
N ILE A 207 9.41 -12.38 -2.23
CA ILE A 207 8.23 -11.69 -2.77
C ILE A 207 8.17 -11.80 -4.30
N LYS A 208 9.24 -11.38 -4.98
CA LYS A 208 9.27 -11.35 -6.46
C LYS A 208 9.06 -12.75 -7.05
N LYS A 209 9.85 -13.71 -6.57
CA LYS A 209 9.72 -15.13 -6.94
C LYS A 209 8.30 -15.67 -6.75
N SER A 210 7.65 -15.31 -5.64
CA SER A 210 6.33 -15.84 -5.29
C SER A 210 5.20 -15.25 -6.13
N ILE A 211 5.29 -13.97 -6.51
CA ILE A 211 4.28 -13.30 -7.34
C ILE A 211 4.55 -13.42 -8.85
N GLY A 212 5.55 -14.21 -9.25
CA GLY A 212 5.85 -14.51 -10.66
C GLY A 212 6.53 -13.36 -11.41
N VAL A 213 7.33 -12.56 -10.70
CA VAL A 213 8.10 -11.43 -11.26
C VAL A 213 9.59 -11.55 -10.97
#